data_AF-A0ABD5F8K3-F1
#
_entry.id   AF-A0ABD5F8K3-F1
#
_cell.length_a   1.000
_cell.length_b   1.000
_cell.length_c   1.000
_cell.angle_alpha   90.00
_cell.angle_beta   90.00
_cell.angle_gamma   90.00
#
_symmetry.space_group_name_H-M   'P 1'
#
loop_
_entity.id
_entity.type
_entity.pdbx_description
1 polymer ?
#
loop_
_entity_poly.entity_id
_entity_poly.type
_entity_poly.pdbx_seq_one_letter_code
_entity_poly.pdbx_strand_id
1 'polypeptide(L)'
;MLLTRLKKGGASSSLLYNKLEMEVSNMIPKFKAWDKYHEIMVIIISIDFERKIAYVGREDGDRWEIHFDNLNFMQSTGLKGYMNDKYEDDQEKDVYKGDIIDIFWEEWPMGYYQENHMIGVVDKDETGMAWIIKNAKYEFDTPKPIPSEIDGISVSMSLPDDEDLEEIFLHNFNLTSDDVAILGNIYENPELLEAIE
;
A
#
# COMPACT_ATOMS: atom_id res chain seq x y z
N MET A 1 -9.10 15.68 -30.82
CA MET A 1 -7.88 16.28 -31.42
C MET A 1 -6.98 16.65 -30.26
N LEU A 2 -5.78 16.11 -30.02
CA LEU A 2 -4.82 15.37 -30.84
C LEU A 2 -4.15 14.33 -29.94
N LEU A 3 -4.23 13.05 -30.31
CA LEU A 3 -3.34 12.01 -29.79
C LEU A 3 -1.98 12.23 -30.47
N THR A 4 -0.93 12.58 -29.71
CA THR A 4 0.39 12.81 -30.31
C THR A 4 1.47 11.91 -29.70
N ARG A 5 1.75 10.85 -30.46
CA ARG A 5 3.07 10.20 -30.69
C ARG A 5 3.81 9.59 -29.48
N LEU A 6 3.59 8.29 -29.28
CA LEU A 6 4.67 7.37 -28.90
C LEU A 6 5.39 6.91 -30.18
N LYS A 7 6.63 7.37 -30.37
CA LYS A 7 7.53 6.85 -31.42
C LYS A 7 8.29 5.64 -30.88
N LYS A 8 7.86 4.47 -31.38
CA LYS A 8 8.58 3.20 -31.58
C LYS A 8 9.79 2.90 -30.69
N GLY A 9 9.57 1.93 -29.82
CA GLY A 9 10.60 1.05 -29.27
C GLY A 9 10.00 0.17 -28.19
N GLY A 10 9.02 -0.68 -28.49
CA GLY A 10 8.35 -1.43 -27.43
C GLY A 10 7.52 -2.57 -27.98
N ALA A 11 7.56 -3.70 -27.29
CA ALA A 11 6.72 -4.87 -27.52
C ALA A 11 5.26 -4.46 -27.81
N SER A 12 4.57 -5.24 -28.66
CA SER A 12 3.15 -5.05 -28.94
C SER A 12 2.40 -4.73 -27.65
N SER A 13 1.61 -3.66 -27.63
CA SER A 13 0.76 -3.31 -26.47
C SER A 13 -0.12 -4.49 -26.04
N SER A 14 -0.50 -5.37 -26.97
CA SER A 14 -1.19 -6.63 -26.65
C SER A 14 -0.33 -7.67 -25.93
N LEU A 15 0.98 -7.72 -26.18
CA LEU A 15 1.90 -8.61 -25.47
C LEU A 15 2.17 -8.11 -24.04
N LEU A 16 2.22 -6.80 -23.84
CA LEU A 16 2.33 -6.18 -22.52
C LEU A 16 1.03 -6.36 -21.71
N TYR A 17 -0.13 -6.12 -22.31
CA TYR A 17 -1.43 -6.37 -21.67
C TYR A 17 -1.62 -7.85 -21.30
N ASN A 18 -1.31 -8.78 -22.22
CA ASN A 18 -1.42 -10.21 -21.91
C ASN A 18 -0.40 -10.65 -20.86
N LYS A 19 0.79 -10.04 -20.81
CA LYS A 19 1.79 -10.33 -19.77
C LYS A 19 1.34 -9.83 -18.40
N LEU A 20 0.76 -8.62 -18.33
CA LEU A 20 0.14 -8.08 -17.11
C LEU A 20 -1.06 -8.92 -16.67
N GLU A 21 -1.96 -9.32 -17.58
CA GLU A 21 -3.08 -10.22 -17.24
C GLU A 21 -2.61 -11.60 -16.78
N MET A 22 -1.53 -12.14 -17.36
CA MET A 22 -0.92 -13.40 -16.92
C MET A 22 -0.18 -13.25 -15.57
N GLU A 23 0.44 -12.10 -15.28
CA GLU A 23 1.08 -11.82 -13.99
C GLU A 23 0.04 -11.60 -12.87
N VAL A 24 -1.07 -10.91 -13.18
CA VAL A 24 -2.23 -10.74 -12.28
C VAL A 24 -2.97 -12.07 -12.06
N SER A 25 -3.09 -12.91 -13.09
CA SER A 25 -3.67 -14.27 -13.02
C SER A 25 -2.77 -15.28 -12.27
N ASN A 26 -1.45 -15.04 -12.21
CA ASN A 26 -0.47 -15.87 -11.49
C ASN A 26 -0.16 -15.41 -10.06
N MET A 27 -0.83 -14.38 -9.56
CA MET A 27 -0.69 -13.95 -8.18
C MET A 27 -1.27 -15.01 -7.23
N ILE A 28 -0.38 -15.83 -6.66
CA ILE A 28 -0.73 -16.76 -5.58
C ILE A 28 -0.93 -15.92 -4.31
N PRO A 29 -2.15 -15.90 -3.72
CA PRO A 29 -2.40 -15.12 -2.52
C PRO A 29 -1.48 -15.58 -1.39
N LYS A 30 -0.63 -14.66 -0.90
CA LYS A 30 0.22 -14.89 0.27
C LYS A 30 -0.48 -14.39 1.51
N PHE A 31 -0.30 -15.12 2.61
CA PHE A 31 -0.89 -14.77 3.89
C PHE A 31 0.17 -14.75 4.99
N LYS A 32 0.06 -13.74 5.84
CA LYS A 32 0.63 -13.72 7.18
C LYS A 32 -0.52 -13.71 8.18
N ALA A 33 -0.21 -13.88 9.45
CA ALA A 33 -1.18 -13.66 10.51
C ALA A 33 -0.51 -13.15 11.77
N TRP A 34 -1.27 -12.39 12.55
CA TRP A 34 -0.96 -12.12 13.93
C TRP A 34 -1.43 -13.29 14.80
N ASP A 35 -0.50 -13.94 15.49
CA ASP A 35 -0.79 -14.92 16.53
C ASP A 35 -1.13 -14.19 17.82
N LYS A 36 -2.41 -14.19 18.21
CA LYS A 36 -2.92 -13.49 19.38
C LYS A 36 -2.43 -14.08 20.71
N TYR A 37 -2.00 -15.34 20.72
CA TYR A 37 -1.57 -16.01 21.95
C TYR A 37 -0.11 -15.71 22.26
N HIS A 38 0.75 -15.72 21.24
CA HIS A 38 2.18 -15.43 21.40
C HIS A 38 2.54 -13.98 21.11
N GLU A 39 1.62 -13.19 20.55
CA GLU A 39 1.81 -11.78 20.16
C GLU A 39 2.97 -11.61 19.17
N ILE A 40 2.90 -12.34 18.07
CA ILE A 40 3.94 -12.39 17.03
C ILE A 40 3.33 -12.47 15.64
N MET A 41 4.06 -11.95 14.64
CA MET A 41 3.76 -12.19 13.24
C MET A 41 4.26 -13.57 12.80
N VAL A 42 3.40 -14.31 12.09
CA VAL A 42 3.71 -15.63 11.52
C VAL A 42 3.35 -15.69 10.04
N ILE A 43 4.11 -16.49 9.28
CA ILE A 43 3.85 -16.75 7.86
C ILE A 43 2.92 -17.96 7.76
N ILE A 44 1.85 -17.85 6.98
CA ILE A 44 0.93 -18.97 6.73
C ILE A 44 1.50 -19.84 5.61
N ILE A 45 1.78 -21.09 5.94
CA ILE A 45 2.31 -22.08 4.99
C ILE A 45 1.16 -22.81 4.29
N SER A 46 0.14 -23.22 5.05
CA SER A 46 -1.06 -23.85 4.52
C SER A 46 -2.23 -23.70 5.48
N ILE A 47 -3.44 -23.88 4.94
CA ILE A 47 -4.69 -23.68 5.67
C ILE A 47 -5.53 -24.94 5.53
N ASP A 48 -6.04 -25.45 6.66
CA ASP A 48 -7.02 -26.52 6.73
C ASP A 48 -8.36 -25.95 7.20
N PHE A 49 -9.28 -25.74 6.26
CA PHE A 49 -10.59 -25.16 6.54
C PHE A 49 -11.53 -26.12 7.27
N GLU A 50 -11.35 -27.44 7.14
CA GLU A 50 -12.19 -28.42 7.83
C GLU A 50 -11.87 -28.44 9.33
N ARG A 51 -10.57 -28.46 9.66
CA ARG A 51 -10.09 -28.44 11.05
C ARG A 51 -9.99 -27.02 11.63
N LYS A 52 -10.15 -25.98 10.80
CA LYS A 52 -10.00 -24.56 11.15
C LYS A 52 -8.64 -24.26 11.79
N ILE A 53 -7.58 -24.83 11.23
CA ILE A 53 -6.20 -24.61 11.65
C ILE A 53 -5.37 -24.09 10.50
N ALA A 54 -4.38 -23.26 10.80
CA ALA A 54 -3.34 -22.89 9.85
C ALA A 54 -2.02 -23.49 10.31
N TYR A 55 -1.27 -24.03 9.35
CA TYR A 55 0.12 -24.39 9.55
C TYR A 55 0.95 -23.13 9.31
N VAL A 56 1.68 -22.71 10.33
CA VAL A 56 2.43 -21.48 10.33
C VAL A 56 3.91 -21.75 10.46
N GLY A 57 4.72 -20.76 10.09
CA GLY A 57 6.13 -20.79 10.43
C GLY A 57 6.74 -19.40 10.54
N ARG A 58 8.00 -19.41 10.96
CA ARG A 58 8.86 -18.23 11.04
C ARG A 58 10.01 -18.34 10.06
N GLU A 59 10.72 -17.24 9.87
CA GLU A 59 11.91 -17.18 9.01
C GLU A 59 13.06 -18.05 9.55
N ASP A 60 13.10 -18.30 10.87
CA ASP A 60 14.05 -19.20 11.52
C ASP A 60 13.82 -20.70 11.22
N GLY A 61 12.69 -21.03 10.59
CA GLY A 61 12.33 -22.39 10.17
C GLY A 61 11.42 -23.15 11.13
N ASP A 62 11.07 -22.59 12.30
CA ASP A 62 10.13 -23.21 13.22
C ASP A 62 8.72 -23.28 12.62
N ARG A 63 7.99 -24.37 12.89
CA ARG A 63 6.67 -24.64 12.32
C ARG A 63 5.73 -25.30 13.32
N TRP A 64 4.49 -24.84 13.37
CA TRP A 64 3.44 -25.40 14.22
C TRP A 64 2.05 -25.12 13.64
N GLU A 65 1.01 -25.65 14.28
CA GLU A 65 -0.39 -25.37 13.91
C GLU A 65 -1.04 -24.42 14.92
N ILE A 66 -1.85 -23.49 14.43
CA ILE A 66 -2.65 -22.58 15.25
C ILE A 66 -4.10 -22.64 14.77
N HIS A 67 -5.04 -22.73 15.70
CA HIS A 67 -6.47 -22.64 15.40
C HIS A 67 -6.85 -21.23 14.95
N PHE A 68 -7.76 -21.09 13.98
CA PHE A 68 -8.17 -19.79 13.41
C PHE A 68 -8.62 -18.79 14.46
N ASP A 69 -9.25 -19.26 15.54
CA ASP A 69 -9.72 -18.39 16.63
C ASP A 69 -8.57 -17.63 17.31
N ASN A 70 -7.32 -18.07 17.17
CA ASN A 70 -6.13 -17.41 17.71
C ASN A 70 -5.34 -16.63 16.65
N LEU A 71 -5.84 -16.55 15.41
CA LEU A 71 -5.17 -15.87 14.30
C LEU A 71 -5.99 -14.67 13.80
N ASN A 72 -5.29 -13.58 13.50
CA ASN A 72 -5.82 -12.55 12.62
C ASN A 72 -5.08 -12.62 11.28
N PHE A 73 -5.76 -13.08 10.23
CA PHE A 73 -5.18 -13.23 8.90
C PHE A 73 -4.95 -11.88 8.22
N MET A 74 -3.79 -11.75 7.58
CA MET A 74 -3.37 -10.60 6.79
C MET A 74 -3.03 -11.09 5.39
N GLN A 75 -3.82 -10.66 4.39
CA GLN A 75 -3.64 -11.03 3.00
C GLN A 75 -2.71 -10.03 2.30
N SER A 76 -1.78 -10.51 1.48
CA SER A 76 -0.94 -9.65 0.65
C SER A 76 -1.76 -8.94 -0.43
N THR A 77 -1.44 -7.67 -0.67
CA THR A 77 -2.07 -6.87 -1.72
C THR A 77 -1.51 -7.18 -3.12
N GLY A 78 -0.28 -7.69 -3.17
CA GLY A 78 0.54 -7.77 -4.38
C GLY A 78 1.40 -6.55 -4.65
N LEU A 79 1.13 -5.45 -3.97
CA LEU A 79 1.99 -4.29 -3.98
C LEU A 79 3.27 -4.60 -3.20
N LYS A 80 4.35 -3.99 -3.67
CA LYS A 80 5.66 -4.06 -3.06
C LYS A 80 6.00 -2.72 -2.41
N GLY A 81 6.83 -2.75 -1.38
CA GLY A 81 7.35 -1.57 -0.71
C GLY A 81 8.60 -1.93 0.10
N TYR A 82 9.22 -0.93 0.70
CA TYR A 82 10.37 -1.12 1.59
C TYR A 82 9.98 -0.75 3.01
N MET A 83 10.62 -1.37 4.00
CA MET A 83 10.49 -0.87 5.37
C MET A 83 11.10 0.53 5.44
N ASN A 84 10.53 1.41 6.26
CA ASN A 84 11.13 2.73 6.43
C ASN A 84 12.52 2.65 7.09
N ASP A 85 13.25 3.75 7.03
CA ASP A 85 14.64 3.85 7.48
C ASP A 85 14.88 3.43 8.94
N LYS A 86 13.84 3.38 9.77
CA LYS A 86 13.92 2.93 11.18
C LYS A 86 14.34 1.46 11.30
N TYR A 87 14.02 0.62 10.32
CA TYR A 87 14.23 -0.82 10.40
C TYR A 87 15.58 -1.29 9.86
N GLU A 88 16.39 -0.41 9.25
CA GLU A 88 17.67 -0.75 8.61
C GLU A 88 17.57 -1.98 7.68
N ASP A 89 16.45 -2.09 6.94
CA ASP A 89 16.14 -3.22 6.06
C ASP A 89 15.85 -2.73 4.63
N ASP A 90 16.77 -3.03 3.72
CA ASP A 90 16.73 -2.61 2.31
C ASP A 90 16.05 -3.64 1.39
N GLN A 91 15.42 -4.67 1.97
CA GLN A 91 14.76 -5.71 1.19
C GLN A 91 13.34 -5.29 0.80
N GLU A 92 13.00 -5.49 -0.48
CA GLU A 92 11.64 -5.30 -0.97
C GLU A 92 10.68 -6.31 -0.32
N LYS A 93 9.58 -5.81 0.25
CA LYS A 93 8.56 -6.62 0.95
C LYS A 93 7.20 -6.50 0.29
N ASP A 94 6.42 -7.57 0.42
CA ASP A 94 4.99 -7.53 0.09
C ASP A 94 4.26 -6.65 1.12
N VAL A 95 3.33 -5.81 0.65
CA VAL A 95 2.39 -5.08 1.49
C VAL A 95 1.19 -5.97 1.80
N TYR A 96 0.70 -5.92 3.03
CA TYR A 96 -0.40 -6.73 3.54
C TYR A 96 -1.54 -5.88 4.10
N LYS A 97 -2.75 -6.46 4.13
CA LYS A 97 -3.87 -5.93 4.91
C LYS A 97 -3.44 -5.71 6.36
N GLY A 98 -3.67 -4.51 6.88
CA GLY A 98 -3.30 -4.08 8.23
C GLY A 98 -1.91 -3.47 8.33
N ASP A 99 -1.13 -3.45 7.25
CA ASP A 99 0.10 -2.64 7.22
C ASP A 99 -0.25 -1.16 7.22
N ILE A 100 0.60 -0.38 7.87
CA ILE A 100 0.56 1.08 7.86
C ILE A 100 1.62 1.52 6.87
N ILE A 101 1.22 2.24 5.82
CA ILE A 101 2.09 2.65 4.74
C ILE A 101 2.12 4.17 4.60
N ASP A 102 3.24 4.69 4.10
CA ASP A 102 3.38 6.02 3.55
C ASP A 102 3.60 5.89 2.03
N ILE A 103 2.75 6.56 1.25
CA ILE A 103 2.89 6.66 -0.18
C ILE A 103 3.48 8.03 -0.51
N PHE A 104 4.61 8.01 -1.20
CA PHE A 104 5.29 9.20 -1.69
C PHE A 104 5.05 9.39 -3.19
N TRP A 105 4.72 10.61 -3.60
CA TRP A 105 4.74 10.96 -5.02
C TRP A 105 5.05 12.44 -5.26
N GLU A 106 5.68 12.69 -6.40
CA GLU A 106 6.05 14.03 -6.84
C GLU A 106 5.06 14.55 -7.89
N GLU A 107 4.61 15.79 -7.74
CA GLU A 107 3.80 16.46 -8.74
C GLU A 107 4.33 17.83 -9.11
N TRP A 108 3.84 18.34 -10.25
CA TRP A 108 4.20 19.65 -10.78
C TRP A 108 2.97 20.54 -11.01
N PRO A 109 2.12 20.77 -9.99
CA PRO A 109 0.96 21.65 -10.11
C PRO A 109 1.40 23.04 -10.59
N MET A 110 0.85 23.48 -11.73
CA MET A 110 1.18 24.78 -12.33
C MET A 110 2.68 25.01 -12.59
N GLY A 111 3.47 23.94 -12.72
CA GLY A 111 4.91 24.00 -12.93
C GLY A 111 5.76 24.19 -11.66
N TYR A 112 5.16 24.09 -10.47
CA TYR A 112 5.85 24.11 -9.19
C TYR A 112 5.99 22.70 -8.64
N TYR A 113 7.17 22.37 -8.15
CA TYR A 113 7.45 21.08 -7.54
C TYR A 113 6.73 20.94 -6.20
N GLN A 114 6.12 19.78 -5.99
CA GLN A 114 5.45 19.39 -4.76
C GLN A 114 5.77 17.93 -4.43
N GLU A 115 6.19 17.69 -3.20
CA GLU A 115 6.32 16.37 -2.60
C GLU A 115 5.04 16.07 -1.84
N ASN A 116 4.48 14.89 -2.02
CA ASN A 116 3.23 14.48 -1.41
C ASN A 116 3.44 13.18 -0.63
N HIS A 117 2.81 13.11 0.54
CA HIS A 117 2.80 11.96 1.41
C HIS A 117 1.36 11.60 1.77
N MET A 118 1.06 10.31 1.73
CA MET A 118 -0.22 9.77 2.15
C MET A 118 0.00 8.58 3.07
N ILE A 119 -0.32 8.78 4.34
CA ILE A 119 -0.10 7.79 5.38
C ILE A 119 -1.45 7.18 5.77
N GLY A 120 -1.55 5.87 5.83
CA GLY A 120 -2.76 5.23 6.33
C GLY A 120 -2.69 3.71 6.41
N VAL A 121 -3.82 3.08 6.75
CA VAL A 121 -3.90 1.64 6.96
C VAL A 121 -4.39 0.94 5.71
N VAL A 122 -3.67 -0.07 5.26
CA VAL A 122 -4.09 -0.89 4.13
C VAL A 122 -5.24 -1.78 4.54
N ASP A 123 -6.40 -1.64 3.91
CA ASP A 123 -7.56 -2.50 4.14
C ASP A 123 -8.29 -2.85 2.84
N LYS A 124 -9.33 -3.66 2.97
CA LYS A 124 -10.31 -3.86 1.92
C LYS A 124 -11.46 -2.88 2.08
N ASP A 125 -12.00 -2.46 0.95
CA ASP A 125 -13.28 -1.75 0.90
C ASP A 125 -14.41 -2.59 1.50
N GLU A 126 -15.58 -1.98 1.70
CA GLU A 126 -16.75 -2.66 2.28
C GLU A 126 -17.16 -3.92 1.51
N THR A 127 -16.88 -3.98 0.20
CA THR A 127 -17.22 -5.12 -0.64
C THR A 127 -16.21 -6.26 -0.55
N GLY A 128 -15.00 -6.01 -0.04
CA GLY A 128 -13.90 -6.96 0.02
C GLY A 128 -13.10 -7.11 -1.29
N MET A 129 -13.43 -6.32 -2.31
CA MET A 129 -12.91 -6.49 -3.67
C MET A 129 -11.68 -5.62 -3.93
N ALA A 130 -11.68 -4.38 -3.46
CA ALA A 130 -10.64 -3.41 -3.73
C ALA A 130 -9.74 -3.18 -2.52
N TRP A 131 -8.46 -2.90 -2.78
CA TRP A 131 -7.53 -2.44 -1.75
C TRP A 131 -7.68 -0.93 -1.57
N ILE A 132 -7.74 -0.50 -0.32
CA ILE A 132 -7.88 0.89 0.09
C ILE A 132 -6.83 1.25 1.12
N ILE A 133 -6.60 2.55 1.26
CA ILE A 133 -5.94 3.17 2.39
C ILE A 133 -7.07 3.78 3.22
N LYS A 134 -7.21 3.30 4.44
CA LYS A 134 -8.24 3.71 5.37
C LYS A 134 -7.70 4.75 6.35
N ASN A 135 -8.54 5.73 6.68
CA ASN A 135 -8.23 6.83 7.59
C ASN A 135 -6.90 7.50 7.21
N ALA A 136 -6.78 7.91 5.95
CA ALA A 136 -5.54 8.46 5.46
C ALA A 136 -5.26 9.85 6.07
N LYS A 137 -3.98 10.18 6.22
CA LYS A 137 -3.50 11.55 6.41
C LYS A 137 -2.72 11.97 5.17
N TYR A 138 -3.01 13.18 4.70
CA TYR A 138 -2.34 13.76 3.55
C TYR A 138 -1.49 14.95 3.98
N GLU A 139 -0.21 14.88 3.68
CA GLU A 139 0.75 15.97 3.90
C GLU A 139 1.48 16.27 2.60
N PHE A 140 1.86 17.52 2.39
CA PHE A 140 2.64 17.92 1.22
C PHE A 140 3.67 18.98 1.58
N ASP A 141 4.80 18.97 0.86
CA ASP A 141 5.80 20.03 0.93
C ASP A 141 5.98 20.69 -0.44
N THR A 142 6.08 22.02 -0.43
CA THR A 142 6.39 22.81 -1.63
C THR A 142 7.58 23.71 -1.33
N PRO A 143 8.82 23.27 -1.62
CA PRO A 143 10.03 24.05 -1.36
C PRO A 143 9.98 25.45 -1.99
N LYS A 144 9.24 25.61 -3.08
CA LYS A 144 8.85 26.91 -3.66
C LYS A 144 7.33 27.04 -3.59
N PRO A 145 6.79 27.94 -2.74
CA PRO A 145 5.35 28.08 -2.61
C PRO A 145 4.73 28.57 -3.92
N ILE A 146 3.61 27.98 -4.29
CA ILE A 146 2.84 28.38 -5.46
C ILE A 146 2.28 29.79 -5.22
N PRO A 147 2.51 30.77 -6.12
CA PRO A 147 1.95 32.11 -5.97
C PRO A 147 0.42 32.08 -5.96
N SER A 148 -0.19 32.96 -5.15
CA SER A 148 -1.65 33.12 -5.09
C SER A 148 -2.25 33.79 -6.34
N GLU A 149 -1.41 34.30 -7.25
CA GLU A 149 -1.80 34.89 -8.52
C GLU A 149 -0.73 34.65 -9.58
N ILE A 150 -1.15 34.23 -10.78
CA ILE A 150 -0.29 34.04 -11.95
C ILE A 150 -0.96 34.74 -13.14
N ASP A 151 -0.26 35.69 -13.77
CA ASP A 151 -0.76 36.46 -14.92
C ASP A 151 -2.14 37.14 -14.69
N GLY A 152 -2.40 37.63 -13.47
CA GLY A 152 -3.68 38.26 -13.12
C GLY A 152 -4.81 37.28 -12.80
N ILE A 153 -4.52 35.97 -12.78
CA ILE A 153 -5.47 34.91 -12.43
C ILE A 153 -5.16 34.43 -11.01
N SER A 154 -6.16 34.53 -10.12
CA SER A 154 -6.05 33.98 -8.76
C SER A 154 -5.88 32.46 -8.81
N VAL A 155 -4.93 31.95 -8.04
CA VAL A 155 -4.65 30.52 -7.89
C VAL A 155 -4.93 30.11 -6.46
N SER A 156 -5.60 28.97 -6.29
CA SER A 156 -5.84 28.34 -5.00
C SER A 156 -5.71 26.83 -5.15
N MET A 157 -5.23 26.18 -4.10
CA MET A 157 -5.18 24.72 -4.01
C MET A 157 -6.43 24.24 -3.26
N SER A 158 -7.09 23.22 -3.79
CA SER A 158 -8.10 22.47 -3.04
C SER A 158 -7.39 21.28 -2.42
N LEU A 159 -7.35 21.22 -1.10
CA LEU A 159 -6.87 20.05 -0.38
C LEU A 159 -8.04 19.06 -0.20
N PRO A 160 -7.76 17.75 -0.13
CA PRO A 160 -8.78 16.78 0.25
C PRO A 160 -9.33 17.14 1.64
N ASP A 161 -10.64 16.98 1.82
CA ASP A 161 -11.23 17.09 3.16
C ASP A 161 -11.15 15.76 3.91
N ASP A 162 -11.58 15.74 5.17
CA ASP A 162 -11.49 14.54 6.00
C ASP A 162 -12.33 13.37 5.43
N GLU A 163 -13.44 13.66 4.74
CA GLU A 163 -14.32 12.65 4.13
C GLU A 163 -13.62 11.98 2.93
N ASP A 164 -12.93 12.77 2.10
CA ASP A 164 -12.11 12.27 0.98
C ASP A 164 -10.98 11.33 1.46
N LEU A 165 -10.54 11.47 2.71
CA LEU A 165 -9.43 10.71 3.29
C LEU A 165 -9.85 9.45 4.06
N GLU A 166 -11.14 9.22 4.31
CA GLU A 166 -11.60 8.03 5.05
C GLU A 166 -11.28 6.73 4.30
N GLU A 167 -11.44 6.74 2.97
CA GLU A 167 -11.23 5.58 2.10
C GLU A 167 -10.65 6.00 0.74
N ILE A 168 -9.38 5.67 0.51
CA ILE A 168 -8.69 5.98 -0.75
C ILE A 168 -8.31 4.70 -1.46
N PHE A 169 -8.81 4.53 -2.68
CA PHE A 169 -8.48 3.35 -3.47
C PHE A 169 -7.02 3.31 -3.88
N LEU A 170 -6.35 2.20 -3.57
CA LEU A 170 -4.92 2.01 -3.87
C LEU A 170 -4.63 2.03 -5.37
N HIS A 171 -5.60 1.64 -6.20
CA HIS A 171 -5.49 1.65 -7.66
C HIS A 171 -5.58 3.04 -8.29
N ASN A 172 -5.87 4.09 -7.51
CA ASN A 172 -5.80 5.48 -7.97
C ASN A 172 -4.35 5.91 -8.21
N PHE A 173 -3.39 5.20 -7.61
CA PHE A 173 -1.98 5.46 -7.74
C PHE A 173 -1.32 4.47 -8.70
N ASN A 174 -0.36 4.94 -9.48
CA ASN A 174 0.50 4.10 -10.30
C ASN A 174 1.84 3.88 -9.59
N LEU A 175 1.81 3.02 -8.57
CA LEU A 175 2.91 2.83 -7.61
C LEU A 175 3.94 1.82 -8.11
N THR A 176 5.20 2.11 -7.80
CA THR A 176 6.32 1.18 -7.75
C THR A 176 6.71 0.92 -6.28
N SER A 177 7.60 -0.04 -6.02
CA SER A 177 8.04 -0.33 -4.65
C SER A 177 8.77 0.83 -3.98
N ASP A 178 9.46 1.66 -4.76
CA ASP A 178 10.19 2.83 -4.25
C ASP A 178 9.24 3.94 -3.76
N ASP A 179 7.98 3.92 -4.20
CA ASP A 179 6.96 4.91 -3.82
C ASP A 179 6.26 4.56 -2.49
N VAL A 180 6.55 3.39 -1.90
CA VAL A 180 5.82 2.84 -0.76
C VAL A 180 6.76 2.50 0.38
N ALA A 181 6.66 3.25 1.47
CA ALA A 181 7.32 2.93 2.73
C ALA A 181 6.34 2.23 3.69
N ILE A 182 6.72 1.04 4.17
CA ILE A 182 6.00 0.30 5.20
C ILE A 182 6.50 0.79 6.57
N LEU A 183 5.61 1.42 7.33
CA LEU A 183 5.91 2.02 8.62
C LEU A 183 5.76 1.02 9.78
N GLY A 184 4.97 -0.03 9.58
CA GLY A 184 4.63 -1.04 10.58
C GLY A 184 3.30 -1.70 10.24
N ASN A 185 2.66 -2.32 11.24
CA ASN A 185 1.30 -2.84 11.10
C ASN A 185 0.50 -2.60 12.39
N ILE A 186 -0.83 -2.69 12.27
CA ILE A 186 -1.76 -2.41 13.37
C ILE A 186 -1.62 -3.30 14.60
N TYR A 187 -0.91 -4.43 14.51
CA TYR A 187 -0.73 -5.35 15.63
C TYR A 187 0.59 -5.10 16.36
N GLU A 188 1.69 -4.95 15.62
CA GLU A 188 3.03 -4.70 16.21
C GLU A 188 3.26 -3.23 16.55
N ASN A 189 2.56 -2.31 15.88
CA ASN A 189 2.71 -0.87 16.03
C ASN A 189 1.37 -0.13 16.19
N PRO A 190 0.53 -0.52 17.18
CA PRO A 190 -0.75 0.13 17.40
C PRO A 190 -0.62 1.64 17.71
N GLU A 191 0.51 2.09 18.26
CA GLU A 191 0.79 3.50 18.52
C GLU A 191 0.82 4.37 17.26
N LEU A 192 1.10 3.79 16.09
CA LEU A 192 1.09 4.51 14.83
C LEU A 192 -0.33 4.86 14.38
N LEU A 193 -1.35 4.16 14.87
CA LEU A 193 -2.75 4.49 14.59
C LEU A 193 -3.19 5.78 15.29
N GLU A 194 -2.73 6.01 16.52
CA GLU A 194 -3.01 7.26 17.26
C GLU A 194 -2.39 8.48 16.56
N ALA A 195 -1.28 8.29 15.84
CA ALA A 195 -0.66 9.33 15.04
C ALA A 195 -1.45 9.62 13.75
N ILE A 196 -2.37 8.74 13.34
CA ILE A 196 -3.19 8.81 12.13
C ILE A 196 -4.64 9.24 12.44
N GLU A 197 -5.10 9.15 13.69
CA GLU A 197 -6.35 9.80 14.17
C GLU A 197 -6.15 11.28 14.56
#